data_AF-A0A1V5E1D5-F1
#
_entry.id   AF-A0A1V5E1D5-F1
#
_cell.length_a   1.000
_cell.length_b   1.000
_cell.length_c   1.000
_cell.angle_alpha   90.00
_cell.angle_beta   90.00
_cell.angle_gamma   90.00
#
_symmetry.space_group_name_H-M   'P 1'
#
loop_
_entity.id
_entity.type
_entity.pdbx_description
1 polymer ?
#
loop_
_entity_poly.entity_id
_entity_poly.type
_entity_poly.pdbx_seq_one_letter_code
_entity_poly.pdbx_strand_id
1 'polypeptide(L)'
;MKLRVFICPAIAIMFLVFASPVHAEGWQLRDMGVGLYVYDPARYDRDLQVIEKRNTWSLKELHEKNAFSQASRTVFGAWLVGPPTDTFKDPSGLDKYLYKYRLIDPKGNATVFGPHSFYMPGFATIGINAWTFGKWKIEFMLWHRSTQNVTPIGSIEFIITDEAKAKPAPADWQLKDMGVGIYDDAAYDTELRIVEKRNTWSMKELQSRGALTGRGKVFGAWLIGPPVKTYLNENGVAKYLYKYRLTDPKGKSMVFGPHGFYQPGFATMFINTWIAGDWKIEFMIWSRSTGQESPVGAIDFKITD
;
A
#
# COMPACT_ATOMS: atom_id res chain seq x y z
N MET A 1 -30.45 70.76 -12.17
CA MET A 1 -30.54 69.32 -12.51
C MET A 1 -29.34 68.59 -11.92
N LYS A 2 -29.54 67.80 -10.86
CA LYS A 2 -28.49 66.96 -10.25
C LYS A 2 -28.70 65.52 -10.71
N LEU A 3 -27.76 64.98 -11.47
CA LEU A 3 -27.75 63.58 -11.93
C LEU A 3 -27.35 62.69 -10.74
N ARG A 4 -28.27 61.85 -10.26
CA ARG A 4 -27.97 60.82 -9.25
C ARG A 4 -27.59 59.53 -9.96
N VAL A 5 -26.32 59.15 -9.85
CA VAL A 5 -25.83 57.83 -10.26
C VAL A 5 -26.16 56.84 -9.14
N PHE A 6 -27.02 55.86 -9.43
CA PHE A 6 -27.24 54.70 -8.57
C PHE A 6 -26.16 53.66 -8.88
N ILE A 7 -25.24 53.43 -7.95
CA ILE A 7 -24.30 52.31 -7.99
C ILE A 7 -24.96 51.16 -7.24
N CYS A 8 -25.35 50.12 -7.98
CA CYS A 8 -25.87 48.87 -7.43
C CYS A 8 -24.68 47.98 -7.05
N PRO A 9 -24.49 47.55 -5.78
CA PRO A 9 -23.45 46.59 -5.47
C PRO A 9 -23.92 45.21 -5.93
N ALA A 10 -23.32 44.72 -7.02
CA ALA A 10 -23.44 43.32 -7.42
C ALA A 10 -22.82 42.45 -6.33
N ILE A 11 -23.66 41.77 -5.55
CA ILE A 11 -23.25 40.71 -4.64
C ILE A 11 -22.75 39.55 -5.51
N ALA A 12 -21.43 39.46 -5.68
CA ALA A 12 -20.78 38.29 -6.23
C ALA A 12 -20.91 37.16 -5.20
N ILE A 13 -21.94 36.33 -5.34
CA ILE A 13 -22.03 35.04 -4.66
C ILE A 13 -20.96 34.15 -5.29
N MET A 14 -19.76 34.21 -4.71
CA MET A 14 -18.69 33.28 -5.01
C MET A 14 -19.11 31.91 -4.45
N PHE A 15 -19.72 31.08 -5.30
CA PHE A 15 -19.86 29.66 -5.04
C PHE A 15 -18.45 29.07 -4.95
N LEU A 16 -17.89 29.04 -3.75
CA LEU A 16 -16.81 28.16 -3.38
C LEU A 16 -17.36 26.73 -3.49
N VAL A 17 -17.18 26.14 -4.68
CA VAL A 17 -17.28 24.70 -4.85
C VAL A 17 -16.12 24.13 -4.04
N PHE A 18 -16.40 23.79 -2.79
CA PHE A 18 -15.54 22.91 -2.03
C PHE A 18 -15.55 21.58 -2.76
N ALA A 19 -14.53 21.34 -3.59
CA ALA A 19 -14.14 20.00 -3.99
C ALA A 19 -13.71 19.29 -2.72
N SER A 20 -14.69 18.79 -1.97
CA SER A 20 -14.45 17.76 -0.98
C SER A 20 -13.80 16.62 -1.76
N PRO A 21 -12.62 16.10 -1.35
CA PRO A 21 -12.11 14.89 -1.96
C PRO A 21 -13.26 13.88 -1.91
N VAL A 22 -13.72 13.44 -3.08
CA VAL A 22 -14.75 12.42 -3.19
C VAL A 22 -14.09 11.13 -2.69
N HIS A 23 -14.12 10.95 -1.38
CA HIS A 23 -13.82 9.70 -0.72
C HIS A 23 -14.77 8.66 -1.32
N ALA A 24 -14.25 7.50 -1.69
CA ALA A 24 -15.11 6.41 -2.14
C ALA A 24 -15.98 5.99 -0.95
N GLU A 25 -17.26 6.40 -0.97
CA GLU A 25 -18.21 6.16 0.10
C GLU A 25 -18.27 4.66 0.44
N GLY A 26 -17.83 4.31 1.65
CA GLY A 26 -17.86 2.94 2.16
C GLY A 26 -16.83 1.97 1.56
N TRP A 27 -15.97 2.40 0.62
CA TRP A 27 -14.90 1.55 0.09
C TRP A 27 -13.56 1.94 0.72
N GLN A 28 -12.88 0.97 1.33
CA GLN A 28 -11.55 1.16 1.90
C GLN A 28 -10.61 0.03 1.48
N LEU A 29 -9.36 0.40 1.17
CA LEU A 29 -8.31 -0.55 0.86
C LEU A 29 -7.94 -1.32 2.13
N ARG A 30 -8.10 -2.64 2.10
CA ARG A 30 -7.73 -3.54 3.20
C ARG A 30 -6.32 -4.08 3.02
N ASP A 31 -6.00 -4.53 1.81
CA ASP A 31 -4.66 -4.99 1.47
C ASP A 31 -4.32 -4.68 0.01
N MET A 32 -3.03 -4.56 -0.29
CA MET A 32 -2.49 -4.62 -1.63
C MET A 32 -1.07 -5.17 -1.56
N GLY A 33 -0.63 -5.83 -2.62
CA GLY A 33 0.71 -6.39 -2.66
C GLY A 33 1.18 -6.72 -4.06
N VAL A 34 2.46 -7.05 -4.14
CA VAL A 34 3.11 -7.62 -5.30
C VAL A 34 3.93 -8.82 -4.85
N GLY A 35 3.98 -9.85 -5.69
CA GLY A 35 4.68 -11.09 -5.38
C GLY A 35 4.02 -12.30 -6.02
N LEU A 36 4.14 -13.44 -5.36
CA LEU A 36 3.63 -14.72 -5.84
C LEU A 36 2.29 -15.04 -5.18
N TYR A 37 1.31 -15.46 -5.99
CA TYR A 37 0.03 -15.98 -5.52
C TYR A 37 -0.36 -17.25 -6.29
N VAL A 38 -1.26 -18.04 -5.70
CA VAL A 38 -1.80 -19.25 -6.34
C VAL A 38 -2.84 -18.86 -7.38
N TYR A 39 -2.71 -19.40 -8.60
CA TYR A 39 -3.78 -19.40 -9.59
C TYR A 39 -4.35 -20.82 -9.72
N ASP A 40 -5.50 -21.05 -9.09
CA ASP A 40 -6.28 -22.27 -9.23
C ASP A 40 -7.54 -21.98 -10.07
N PRO A 41 -7.66 -22.51 -11.30
CA PRO A 41 -8.84 -22.29 -12.14
C PRO A 41 -10.17 -22.65 -11.46
N ALA A 42 -10.17 -23.52 -10.45
CA ALA A 42 -11.37 -23.91 -9.71
C ALA A 42 -11.74 -22.95 -8.56
N ARG A 43 -10.83 -22.05 -8.15
CA ARG A 43 -10.94 -21.27 -6.92
C ARG A 43 -10.44 -19.83 -6.99
N TYR A 44 -9.88 -19.40 -8.11
CA TYR A 44 -9.22 -18.09 -8.26
C TYR A 44 -10.12 -16.90 -7.94
N ASP A 45 -11.45 -17.06 -8.02
CA ASP A 45 -12.46 -16.05 -7.72
C ASP A 45 -13.03 -16.14 -6.29
N ARG A 46 -12.64 -17.17 -5.51
CA ARG A 46 -13.17 -17.45 -4.17
C ARG A 46 -12.21 -17.06 -3.07
N ASP A 47 -10.91 -17.24 -3.29
CA ASP A 47 -9.91 -16.98 -2.28
C ASP A 47 -8.58 -16.52 -2.87
N LEU A 48 -8.07 -15.42 -2.33
CA LEU A 48 -6.72 -14.94 -2.61
C LEU A 48 -5.72 -15.72 -1.74
N GLN A 49 -4.87 -16.52 -2.38
CA GLN A 49 -3.79 -17.25 -1.70
C GLN A 49 -2.43 -16.64 -2.08
N VAL A 50 -1.92 -15.76 -1.22
CA VAL A 50 -0.58 -15.19 -1.37
C VAL A 50 0.46 -16.21 -0.90
N ILE A 51 1.40 -16.55 -1.77
CA ILE A 51 2.54 -17.42 -1.47
C ILE A 51 3.66 -16.59 -0.83
N GLU A 52 3.97 -15.44 -1.44
CA GLU A 52 5.06 -14.59 -0.98
C GLU A 52 4.81 -13.14 -1.41
N LYS A 53 4.83 -12.22 -0.43
CA LYS A 53 4.72 -10.77 -0.64
C LYS A 53 6.08 -10.13 -0.42
N ARG A 54 6.62 -9.45 -1.43
CA ARG A 54 7.82 -8.60 -1.33
C ARG A 54 7.96 -7.72 -2.57
N ASN A 55 8.75 -6.65 -2.47
CA ASN A 55 8.88 -5.67 -3.55
C ASN A 55 10.20 -5.76 -4.33
N THR A 56 10.98 -6.83 -4.17
CA THR A 56 12.19 -7.04 -4.96
C THR A 56 12.27 -8.50 -5.37
N TRP A 57 12.51 -8.74 -6.66
CA TRP A 57 12.46 -10.05 -7.27
C TRP A 57 13.60 -10.23 -8.26
N SER A 58 14.24 -11.40 -8.23
CA SER A 58 15.14 -11.79 -9.30
C SER A 58 14.33 -12.32 -10.48
N LEU A 59 14.62 -11.83 -11.69
CA LEU A 59 13.98 -12.37 -12.90
C LEU A 59 14.29 -13.86 -13.09
N LYS A 60 15.52 -14.27 -12.76
CA LYS A 60 15.94 -15.68 -12.79
C LYS A 60 15.08 -16.54 -11.86
N GLU A 61 14.83 -16.08 -10.64
CA GLU A 61 13.98 -16.79 -9.69
C GLU A 61 12.53 -16.92 -10.19
N LEU A 62 11.97 -15.83 -10.73
CA LEU A 62 10.62 -15.86 -11.31
C LEU A 62 10.51 -16.84 -12.48
N HIS A 63 11.57 -16.94 -13.29
CA HIS A 63 11.68 -17.93 -14.36
C HIS A 63 11.75 -19.36 -13.86
N GLU A 64 12.62 -19.64 -12.89
CA GLU A 64 12.78 -20.98 -12.30
C GLU A 64 11.48 -21.47 -11.65
N LYS A 65 10.66 -20.54 -11.12
CA LYS A 65 9.33 -20.82 -10.58
C LYS A 65 8.22 -20.90 -11.63
N ASN A 66 8.53 -20.67 -12.91
CA ASN A 66 7.55 -20.56 -14.00
C ASN A 66 6.42 -19.55 -13.68
N ALA A 67 6.78 -18.43 -13.05
CA ALA A 67 5.82 -17.53 -12.41
C ALA A 67 5.04 -16.62 -13.38
N PHE A 68 5.38 -16.62 -14.68
CA PHE A 68 4.69 -15.83 -15.70
C PHE A 68 3.60 -16.62 -16.44
N SER A 69 3.32 -17.86 -16.02
CA SER A 69 2.32 -18.73 -16.61
C SER A 69 1.27 -19.14 -15.59
N GLN A 70 0.00 -18.92 -15.89
CA GLN A 70 -1.11 -19.44 -15.07
C GLN A 70 -1.09 -20.98 -14.98
N ALA A 71 -0.48 -21.68 -15.95
CA ALA A 71 -0.39 -23.13 -15.94
C ALA A 71 0.51 -23.68 -14.81
N SER A 72 1.43 -22.87 -14.27
CA SER A 72 2.28 -23.28 -13.14
C SER A 72 1.54 -23.28 -11.80
N ARG A 73 0.31 -22.76 -11.77
CA ARG A 73 -0.49 -22.45 -10.57
C ARG A 73 0.15 -21.44 -9.62
N THR A 74 1.33 -20.92 -9.93
CA THR A 74 2.06 -19.93 -9.14
C THR A 74 2.34 -18.73 -10.03
N VAL A 75 1.66 -17.62 -9.79
CA VAL A 75 1.71 -16.45 -10.67
C VAL A 75 2.39 -15.29 -9.96
N PHE A 76 3.34 -14.66 -10.64
CA PHE A 76 3.89 -13.37 -10.25
C PHE A 76 2.95 -12.26 -10.70
N GLY A 77 2.61 -11.38 -9.77
CA GLY A 77 1.77 -10.26 -10.09
C GLY A 77 1.44 -9.41 -8.88
N ALA A 78 0.38 -8.62 -9.02
CA ALA A 78 -0.10 -7.75 -7.96
C ALA A 78 -1.55 -8.08 -7.59
N TRP A 79 -1.95 -7.65 -6.40
CA TRP A 79 -3.32 -7.78 -5.93
C TRP A 79 -3.76 -6.53 -5.16
N LEU A 80 -5.06 -6.34 -5.10
CA LEU A 80 -5.71 -5.44 -4.14
C LEU A 80 -6.91 -6.13 -3.51
N VAL A 81 -7.20 -5.74 -2.27
CA VAL A 81 -8.29 -6.25 -1.45
C VAL A 81 -9.05 -5.07 -0.86
N GLY A 82 -10.33 -4.97 -1.19
CA GLY A 82 -11.30 -4.06 -0.61
C GLY A 82 -12.33 -4.79 0.25
N PRO A 83 -13.48 -4.15 0.54
CA PRO A 83 -14.62 -4.86 1.09
C PRO A 83 -15.25 -5.84 0.07
N PRO A 84 -16.05 -6.82 0.52
CA PRO A 84 -16.82 -7.69 -0.38
C PRO A 84 -17.76 -6.91 -1.30
N THR A 85 -18.05 -7.41 -2.51
CA THR A 85 -18.78 -6.64 -3.54
C THR A 85 -20.24 -6.37 -3.19
N ASP A 86 -20.85 -7.22 -2.38
CA ASP A 86 -22.21 -7.05 -1.86
C ASP A 86 -22.36 -5.82 -0.95
N THR A 87 -21.27 -5.32 -0.35
CA THR A 87 -21.31 -4.13 0.53
C THR A 87 -21.32 -2.81 -0.24
N PHE A 88 -21.14 -2.82 -1.56
CA PHE A 88 -21.10 -1.60 -2.37
C PHE A 88 -21.91 -1.70 -3.67
N LYS A 89 -23.05 -2.39 -3.63
CA LYS A 89 -23.99 -2.41 -4.75
C LYS A 89 -24.83 -1.15 -4.83
N ASP A 90 -25.18 -0.75 -6.04
CA ASP A 90 -26.17 0.29 -6.30
C ASP A 90 -27.61 -0.28 -6.17
N PRO A 91 -28.65 0.56 -6.20
CA PRO A 91 -30.04 0.09 -6.11
C PRO A 91 -30.45 -0.89 -7.22
N SER A 92 -29.72 -0.97 -8.34
CA SER A 92 -29.95 -1.93 -9.42
C SER A 92 -29.24 -3.28 -9.19
N GLY A 93 -28.47 -3.39 -8.12
CA GLY A 93 -27.72 -4.61 -7.77
C GLY A 93 -26.35 -4.71 -8.47
N LEU A 94 -25.90 -3.66 -9.16
CA LEU A 94 -24.59 -3.61 -9.80
C LEU A 94 -23.54 -3.03 -8.86
N ASP A 95 -22.29 -3.46 -9.02
CA ASP A 95 -21.18 -2.93 -8.23
C ASP A 95 -20.99 -1.42 -8.51
N LYS A 96 -21.06 -0.59 -7.47
CA LYS A 96 -20.82 0.86 -7.55
C LYS A 96 -19.38 1.18 -7.95
N TYR A 97 -18.43 0.35 -7.52
CA TYR A 97 -17.02 0.54 -7.74
C TYR A 97 -16.43 -0.59 -8.59
N LEU A 98 -15.66 -0.20 -9.59
CA LEU A 98 -14.77 -1.06 -10.36
C LEU A 98 -13.32 -0.61 -10.07
N TYR A 99 -12.34 -1.40 -10.45
CA TYR A 99 -10.93 -0.98 -10.35
C TYR A 99 -10.33 -0.68 -11.72
N LYS A 100 -9.40 0.27 -11.73
CA LYS A 100 -8.42 0.48 -12.79
C LYS A 100 -7.04 0.32 -12.18
N TYR A 101 -6.06 -0.01 -13.01
CA TYR A 101 -4.66 0.07 -12.60
C TYR A 101 -3.80 0.69 -13.68
N ARG A 102 -2.74 1.36 -13.27
CA ARG A 102 -1.71 1.90 -14.16
C ARG A 102 -0.40 1.19 -13.85
N LEU A 103 0.14 0.49 -14.83
CA LEU A 103 1.45 -0.16 -14.74
C LEU A 103 2.49 0.74 -15.42
N ILE A 104 3.55 1.07 -14.70
CA ILE A 104 4.66 1.91 -15.15
C ILE A 104 5.90 1.04 -15.20
N ASP A 105 6.51 0.95 -16.38
CA ASP A 105 7.70 0.15 -16.62
C ASP A 105 8.99 0.90 -16.20
N PRO A 106 10.17 0.24 -16.18
CA PRO A 106 11.44 0.85 -15.81
C PRO A 106 11.91 1.98 -16.74
N LYS A 107 11.30 2.13 -17.91
CA LYS A 107 11.57 3.23 -18.85
C LYS A 107 10.61 4.41 -18.61
N GLY A 108 9.68 4.29 -17.67
CA GLY A 108 8.66 5.28 -17.37
C GLY A 108 7.42 5.19 -18.26
N ASN A 109 7.29 4.16 -19.11
CA ASN A 109 6.09 4.00 -19.93
C ASN A 109 4.93 3.57 -19.05
N ALA A 110 3.84 4.32 -19.09
CA ALA A 110 2.64 4.05 -18.31
C ALA A 110 1.51 3.49 -19.19
N THR A 111 0.95 2.34 -18.80
CA THR A 111 -0.24 1.76 -19.43
C THR A 111 -1.38 1.67 -18.42
N VAL A 112 -2.57 2.16 -18.78
CA VAL A 112 -3.77 2.10 -17.93
C VAL A 112 -4.69 0.97 -18.41
N PHE A 113 -5.17 0.16 -17.47
CA PHE A 113 -6.07 -0.96 -17.70
C PHE A 113 -7.39 -0.77 -16.93
N GLY A 114 -8.45 -1.40 -17.42
CA GLY A 114 -9.80 -1.36 -16.84
C GLY A 114 -10.75 -0.34 -17.47
N PRO A 115 -11.96 -0.18 -16.90
CA PRO A 115 -12.39 -0.69 -15.61
C PRO A 115 -12.64 -2.21 -15.57
N HIS A 116 -12.36 -2.83 -14.43
CA HIS A 116 -12.55 -4.26 -14.16
C HIS A 116 -13.35 -4.49 -12.88
N SER A 117 -14.09 -5.60 -12.80
CA SER A 117 -14.83 -6.00 -11.60
C SER A 117 -13.95 -6.72 -10.59
N PHE A 118 -14.25 -6.54 -9.31
CA PHE A 118 -13.69 -7.35 -8.24
C PHE A 118 -14.32 -8.74 -8.23
N TYR A 119 -13.59 -9.73 -7.73
CA TYR A 119 -14.21 -10.99 -7.33
C TYR A 119 -15.11 -10.74 -6.12
N MET A 120 -16.13 -11.59 -5.95
CA MET A 120 -17.17 -11.42 -4.91
C MET A 120 -16.60 -11.17 -3.50
N PRO A 121 -15.54 -11.85 -3.04
CA PRO A 121 -14.94 -11.59 -1.72
C PRO A 121 -14.26 -10.22 -1.59
N GLY A 122 -14.19 -9.42 -2.66
CA GLY A 122 -13.68 -8.04 -2.64
C GLY A 122 -12.23 -7.87 -3.08
N PHE A 123 -11.63 -8.85 -3.75
CA PHE A 123 -10.24 -8.77 -4.21
C PHE A 123 -10.11 -8.81 -5.73
N ALA A 124 -8.93 -8.45 -6.22
CA ALA A 124 -8.53 -8.64 -7.61
C ALA A 124 -7.05 -9.04 -7.70
N THR A 125 -6.71 -9.81 -8.72
CA THR A 125 -5.34 -10.26 -9.03
C THR A 125 -4.97 -9.86 -10.44
N ILE A 126 -3.72 -9.45 -10.64
CA ILE A 126 -3.18 -8.98 -11.93
C ILE A 126 -1.88 -9.71 -12.17
N GLY A 127 -1.82 -10.55 -13.21
CA GLY A 127 -0.55 -11.15 -13.65
C GLY A 127 0.35 -10.07 -14.24
N ILE A 128 1.63 -10.04 -13.83
CA ILE A 128 2.60 -9.08 -14.33
C ILE A 128 3.71 -9.81 -15.08
N ASN A 129 3.82 -9.50 -16.37
CA ASN A 129 4.88 -9.99 -17.25
C ASN A 129 6.09 -9.05 -17.19
N ALA A 130 6.82 -9.07 -16.08
CA ALA A 130 7.91 -8.14 -15.81
C ALA A 130 9.24 -8.58 -16.45
N TRP A 131 9.30 -8.57 -17.79
CA TRP A 131 10.44 -9.04 -18.59
C TRP A 131 11.67 -8.12 -18.60
N THR A 132 11.59 -6.96 -17.95
CA THR A 132 12.66 -5.97 -17.94
C THR A 132 13.11 -5.65 -16.52
N PHE A 133 14.42 -5.49 -16.36
CA PHE A 133 15.03 -5.10 -15.10
C PHE A 133 14.74 -3.63 -14.76
N GLY A 134 14.73 -3.35 -13.46
CA GLY A 134 14.62 -2.02 -12.91
C GLY A 134 13.37 -1.83 -12.06
N LYS A 135 13.05 -0.57 -11.79
CA LYS A 135 11.93 -0.17 -10.95
C LYS A 135 10.64 -0.16 -11.76
N TRP A 136 9.65 -0.88 -11.26
CA TRP A 136 8.29 -0.89 -11.74
C TRP A 136 7.39 -0.23 -10.71
N LYS A 137 6.28 0.33 -11.17
CA LYS A 137 5.24 0.85 -10.28
C LYS A 137 3.87 0.42 -10.77
N ILE A 138 3.02 -0.03 -9.86
CA ILE A 138 1.59 -0.21 -10.12
C ILE A 138 0.80 0.77 -9.26
N GLU A 139 -0.10 1.52 -9.88
CA GLU A 139 -1.03 2.44 -9.22
C GLU A 139 -2.44 1.87 -9.34
N PHE A 140 -3.15 1.76 -8.22
CA PHE A 140 -4.53 1.30 -8.15
C PHE A 140 -5.48 2.49 -8.00
N MET A 141 -6.58 2.44 -8.75
CA MET A 141 -7.63 3.43 -8.71
C MET A 141 -8.99 2.75 -8.64
N LEU A 142 -9.92 3.33 -7.88
CA LEU A 142 -11.34 3.02 -8.00
C LEU A 142 -11.95 3.87 -9.10
N TRP A 143 -12.82 3.25 -9.87
CA TRP A 143 -13.68 3.92 -10.83
C TRP A 143 -15.14 3.76 -10.38
N HIS A 144 -15.79 4.90 -10.13
CA HIS A 144 -17.20 4.92 -9.73
C HIS A 144 -18.09 4.74 -10.97
N ARG A 145 -18.95 3.73 -10.98
CA ARG A 145 -19.73 3.31 -12.15
C ARG A 145 -20.61 4.41 -12.75
N SER A 146 -21.41 5.09 -11.92
CA SER A 146 -22.34 6.10 -12.41
C SER A 146 -21.70 7.47 -12.68
N THR A 147 -20.86 7.95 -11.77
CA THR A 147 -20.22 9.28 -11.89
C THR A 147 -18.98 9.28 -12.78
N GLN A 148 -18.44 8.11 -13.08
CA GLN A 148 -17.17 7.91 -13.78
C GLN A 148 -15.94 8.48 -13.07
N ASN A 149 -16.09 8.94 -11.83
CA ASN A 149 -15.00 9.49 -11.03
C ASN A 149 -13.92 8.43 -10.79
N VAL A 150 -12.66 8.85 -10.87
CA VAL A 150 -11.49 8.02 -10.61
C VAL A 150 -10.83 8.48 -9.31
N THR A 151 -10.74 7.60 -8.33
CA THR A 151 -10.10 7.88 -7.04
C THR A 151 -8.86 7.00 -6.88
N PRO A 152 -7.64 7.57 -6.82
CA PRO A 152 -6.44 6.80 -6.48
C PRO A 152 -6.58 6.20 -5.08
N ILE A 153 -6.28 4.91 -4.93
CA ILE A 153 -6.43 4.20 -3.65
C ILE A 153 -5.11 3.65 -3.09
N GLY A 154 -4.10 3.47 -3.93
CA GLY A 154 -2.77 3.03 -3.48
C GLY A 154 -1.82 2.81 -4.64
N SER A 155 -0.54 2.68 -4.32
CA SER A 155 0.47 2.27 -5.31
C SER A 155 1.53 1.39 -4.67
N ILE A 156 2.19 0.59 -5.48
CA ILE A 156 3.28 -0.29 -5.07
C ILE A 156 4.42 -0.12 -6.07
N GLU A 157 5.59 0.24 -5.56
CA GLU A 157 6.83 0.13 -6.31
C GLU A 157 7.47 -1.23 -6.03
N PHE A 158 8.03 -1.84 -7.08
CA PHE A 158 8.80 -3.07 -6.97
C PHE A 158 9.97 -3.07 -7.95
N ILE A 159 10.96 -3.90 -7.69
CA ILE A 159 12.20 -3.94 -8.46
C ILE A 159 12.41 -5.34 -9.00
N ILE A 160 12.66 -5.45 -10.30
CA ILE A 160 13.15 -6.68 -10.94
C ILE A 160 14.65 -6.55 -11.15
N THR A 161 15.43 -7.50 -10.63
CA THR A 161 16.90 -7.51 -10.71
C THR A 161 17.41 -8.66 -11.57
N ASP A 162 18.60 -8.49 -12.13
CA ASP A 162 19.35 -9.53 -12.86
C ASP A 162 20.03 -10.51 -11.91
N GLU A 163 20.57 -10.01 -10.80
CA GLU A 163 21.26 -10.81 -9.80
C GLU A 163 20.29 -11.39 -8.75
N ALA A 164 20.66 -12.54 -8.17
CA ALA A 164 20.05 -13.09 -6.95
C ALA A 164 20.41 -12.25 -5.69
N LYS A 165 20.63 -10.93 -5.84
CA LYS A 165 21.05 -10.03 -4.76
C LYS A 165 19.94 -9.64 -3.81
N ALA A 166 18.67 -9.79 -4.19
CA ALA A 166 17.60 -9.86 -3.22
C ALA A 166 17.59 -11.27 -2.63
N LYS A 167 18.48 -11.54 -1.67
CA LYS A 167 18.28 -12.71 -0.83
C LYS A 167 16.89 -12.55 -0.19
N PRO A 168 15.99 -13.53 -0.34
CA PRO A 168 14.68 -13.47 0.28
C PRO A 168 14.82 -13.16 1.77
N ALA A 169 13.75 -12.65 2.36
CA ALA A 169 13.64 -12.73 3.81
C ALA A 169 13.94 -14.18 4.26
N PRO A 170 14.52 -14.38 5.46
CA PRO A 170 14.77 -15.71 5.99
C PRO A 170 13.53 -16.60 5.85
N ALA A 171 13.67 -17.88 5.52
CA ALA A 171 12.52 -18.72 5.16
C ALA A 171 11.42 -18.80 6.25
N ASP A 172 11.80 -18.63 7.52
CA ASP A 172 10.92 -18.58 8.69
C ASP A 172 10.41 -17.17 9.05
N TRP A 173 10.76 -16.15 8.26
CA TRP A 173 10.21 -14.79 8.34
C TRP A 173 9.70 -14.33 6.98
N GLN A 174 8.39 -14.11 6.87
CA GLN A 174 7.76 -13.61 5.65
C GLN A 174 6.88 -12.41 5.93
N LEU A 175 6.89 -11.46 5.00
CA LEU A 175 6.03 -10.28 5.07
C LEU A 175 4.57 -10.71 4.92
N LYS A 176 3.74 -10.41 5.92
CA LYS A 176 2.29 -10.58 5.84
C LYS A 176 1.62 -9.32 5.31
N ASP A 177 1.98 -8.18 5.90
CA ASP A 177 1.52 -6.89 5.41
C ASP A 177 2.52 -5.78 5.75
N MET A 178 2.44 -4.68 5.00
CA MET A 178 3.00 -3.39 5.36
C MET A 178 2.10 -2.31 4.81
N GLY A 179 2.16 -1.14 5.43
CA GLY A 179 1.35 -0.02 5.00
C GLY A 179 1.79 1.30 5.60
N VAL A 180 1.20 2.35 5.07
CA VAL A 180 1.23 3.71 5.59
C VAL A 180 -0.20 4.21 5.69
N GLY A 181 -0.46 5.03 6.71
CA GLY A 181 -1.77 5.56 6.96
C GLY A 181 -1.99 5.82 8.44
N ILE A 182 -3.26 5.73 8.86
CA ILE A 182 -3.65 5.97 10.25
C ILE A 182 -3.89 4.64 10.94
N TYR A 183 -3.29 4.45 12.11
CA TYR A 183 -3.55 3.34 13.02
C TYR A 183 -3.88 3.88 14.42
N ASP A 184 -4.58 3.07 15.21
CA ASP A 184 -4.89 3.37 16.61
C ASP A 184 -3.81 2.75 17.51
N ASP A 185 -3.11 3.60 18.27
CA ASP A 185 -2.03 3.20 19.17
C ASP A 185 -2.51 2.75 20.57
N ALA A 186 -3.83 2.75 20.83
CA ALA A 186 -4.37 2.43 22.16
C ALA A 186 -3.99 1.01 22.66
N ALA A 187 -3.71 0.07 21.74
CA ALA A 187 -3.29 -1.30 22.03
C ALA A 187 -1.96 -1.66 21.33
N TYR A 188 -1.04 -0.69 21.24
CA TYR A 188 0.15 -0.75 20.38
C TYR A 188 1.05 -1.99 20.56
N ASP A 189 1.01 -2.66 21.71
CA ASP A 189 1.85 -3.82 22.04
C ASP A 189 1.17 -5.18 21.85
N THR A 190 -0.16 -5.18 21.72
CA THR A 190 -1.02 -6.37 21.76
C THR A 190 -1.80 -6.56 20.47
N GLU A 191 -2.16 -5.48 19.77
CA GLU A 191 -2.94 -5.55 18.53
C GLU A 191 -2.64 -4.35 17.62
N LEU A 192 -2.37 -4.61 16.34
CA LEU A 192 -2.33 -3.56 15.33
C LEU A 192 -3.74 -3.25 14.83
N ARG A 193 -4.21 -2.03 15.08
CA ARG A 193 -5.52 -1.54 14.62
C ARG A 193 -5.37 -0.52 13.50
N ILE A 194 -5.39 -0.99 12.27
CA ILE A 194 -5.35 -0.11 11.08
C ILE A 194 -6.70 0.60 10.96
N VAL A 195 -6.69 1.93 11.03
CA VAL A 195 -7.89 2.76 10.84
C VAL A 195 -8.10 3.03 9.36
N GLU A 196 -7.03 3.34 8.63
CA GLU A 196 -7.10 3.67 7.21
C GLU A 196 -5.75 3.52 6.53
N LYS A 197 -5.72 2.73 5.44
CA LYS A 197 -4.54 2.46 4.62
C LYS A 197 -4.69 3.12 3.25
N ARG A 198 -3.76 4.00 2.90
CA ARG A 198 -3.60 4.60 1.56
C ARG A 198 -2.27 5.34 1.48
N ASN A 199 -1.85 5.65 0.27
CA ASN A 199 -0.53 6.26 0.03
C ASN A 199 -0.58 7.76 -0.28
N THR A 200 -1.74 8.41 -0.25
CA THR A 200 -1.85 9.86 -0.45
C THR A 200 -2.68 10.48 0.66
N TRP A 201 -2.14 11.52 1.29
CA TRP A 201 -2.75 12.20 2.44
C TRP A 201 -2.60 13.70 2.33
N SER A 202 -3.61 14.46 2.76
CA SER A 202 -3.45 15.92 2.93
C SER A 202 -2.91 16.23 4.32
N MET A 203 -1.95 17.16 4.40
CA MET A 203 -1.42 17.69 5.64
C MET A 203 -2.54 18.25 6.52
N LYS A 204 -3.41 19.06 5.92
CA LYS A 204 -4.58 19.64 6.60
C LYS A 204 -5.50 18.57 7.16
N GLU A 205 -5.73 17.49 6.41
CA GLU A 205 -6.52 16.37 6.89
C GLU A 205 -5.87 15.72 8.12
N LEU A 206 -4.58 15.34 8.02
CA LEU A 206 -3.86 14.70 9.12
C LEU A 206 -3.84 15.57 10.38
N GLN A 207 -3.65 16.88 10.23
CA GLN A 207 -3.73 17.84 11.34
C GLN A 207 -5.12 17.92 11.95
N SER A 208 -6.17 18.08 11.12
CA SER A 208 -7.56 18.17 11.61
C SER A 208 -8.01 16.92 12.36
N ARG A 209 -7.45 15.76 12.02
CA ARG A 209 -7.70 14.47 12.67
C ARG A 209 -6.83 14.22 13.90
N GLY A 210 -5.94 15.15 14.26
CA GLY A 210 -4.98 15.01 15.35
C GLY A 210 -3.88 13.96 15.11
N ALA A 211 -3.77 13.44 13.88
CA ALA A 211 -2.96 12.27 13.56
C ALA A 211 -1.44 12.52 13.65
N LEU A 212 -1.00 13.77 13.74
CA LEU A 212 0.40 14.19 13.88
C LEU A 212 0.82 14.49 15.32
N THR A 213 -0.06 14.27 16.31
CA THR A 213 0.17 14.67 17.72
C THR A 213 0.53 13.51 18.65
N GLY A 214 0.56 12.26 18.15
CA GLY A 214 1.10 11.12 18.88
C GLY A 214 0.25 10.59 20.04
N ARG A 215 -1.09 10.69 19.96
CA ARG A 215 -2.01 10.08 20.94
C ARG A 215 -3.24 9.48 20.25
N GLY A 216 -3.47 8.17 20.40
CA GLY A 216 -4.62 7.47 19.84
C GLY A 216 -4.44 7.19 18.35
N LYS A 217 -5.25 7.84 17.50
CA LYS A 217 -5.19 7.65 16.04
C LYS A 217 -4.04 8.44 15.46
N VAL A 218 -2.95 7.77 15.09
CA VAL A 218 -1.71 8.40 14.64
C VAL A 218 -1.40 8.05 13.19
N PHE A 219 -0.77 8.99 12.49
CA PHE A 219 -0.24 8.76 11.15
C PHE A 219 1.14 8.12 11.23
N GLY A 220 1.35 7.09 10.43
CA GLY A 220 2.63 6.41 10.38
C GLY A 220 2.62 5.23 9.44
N ALA A 221 3.57 4.33 9.66
CA ALA A 221 3.68 3.10 8.91
C ALA A 221 3.66 1.88 9.83
N TRP A 222 3.44 0.71 9.25
CA TRP A 222 3.49 -0.57 9.93
C TRP A 222 4.15 -1.65 9.07
N LEU A 223 4.70 -2.65 9.75
CA LEU A 223 5.28 -3.86 9.17
C LEU A 223 4.75 -5.07 9.95
N ILE A 224 4.17 -6.05 9.26
CA ILE A 224 3.60 -7.25 9.86
C ILE A 224 4.34 -8.47 9.29
N GLY A 225 4.93 -9.25 10.19
CA GLY A 225 5.52 -10.55 9.91
C GLY A 225 4.82 -11.68 10.67
N PRO A 226 5.46 -12.84 10.83
CA PRO A 226 4.96 -13.89 11.71
C PRO A 226 5.07 -13.50 13.20
N PRO A 227 4.31 -14.15 14.10
CA PRO A 227 4.43 -13.94 15.54
C PRO A 227 5.85 -14.21 16.04
N VAL A 228 6.35 -13.43 16.99
CA VAL A 228 7.75 -13.51 17.46
C VAL A 228 8.15 -14.92 17.91
N LYS A 229 7.21 -15.62 18.56
CA LYS A 229 7.39 -17.00 19.04
C LYS A 229 7.75 -18.02 17.95
N THR A 230 7.49 -17.73 16.66
CA THR A 230 7.77 -18.69 15.58
C THR A 230 9.21 -18.63 15.07
N TYR A 231 10.00 -17.65 15.51
CA TYR A 231 11.39 -17.47 15.08
C TYR A 231 12.32 -17.14 16.26
N LEU A 232 12.12 -17.81 17.40
CA LEU A 232 13.06 -17.75 18.52
C LEU A 232 14.28 -18.66 18.25
N ASN A 233 15.45 -18.25 18.72
CA ASN A 233 16.62 -19.13 18.79
C ASN A 233 16.52 -20.06 20.01
N GLU A 234 17.51 -20.92 20.18
CA GLU A 234 17.58 -21.90 21.28
C GLU A 234 17.54 -21.24 22.67
N ASN A 235 17.93 -19.96 22.78
CA ASN A 235 17.91 -19.19 24.02
C ASN A 235 16.61 -18.40 24.22
N GLY A 236 15.57 -18.64 23.40
CA GLY A 236 14.30 -17.92 23.49
C GLY A 236 14.35 -16.47 23.00
N VAL A 237 15.41 -16.07 22.30
CA VAL A 237 15.58 -14.72 21.76
C VAL A 237 15.15 -14.69 20.29
N ALA A 238 14.36 -13.68 19.91
CA ALA A 238 13.95 -13.47 18.52
C ALA A 238 15.15 -13.40 17.57
N LYS A 239 15.20 -14.32 16.58
CA LYS A 239 16.27 -14.40 15.57
C LYS A 239 16.37 -13.15 14.71
N TYR A 240 15.24 -12.45 14.50
CA TYR A 240 15.10 -11.35 13.57
C TYR A 240 14.64 -10.08 14.25
N LEU A 241 15.22 -8.97 13.81
CA LEU A 241 14.80 -7.60 14.12
C LEU A 241 14.43 -6.89 12.83
N TYR A 242 13.87 -5.69 12.93
CA TYR A 242 13.64 -4.85 11.76
C TYR A 242 14.45 -3.57 11.81
N LYS A 243 14.75 -3.05 10.62
CA LYS A 243 15.22 -1.69 10.37
C LYS A 243 14.29 -1.06 9.37
N TYR A 244 14.24 0.27 9.36
CA TYR A 244 13.57 1.00 8.29
C TYR A 244 14.39 2.21 7.88
N ARG A 245 14.31 2.57 6.60
CA ARG A 245 14.85 3.81 6.06
C ARG A 245 13.68 4.70 5.69
N LEU A 246 13.65 5.91 6.23
CA LEU A 246 12.67 6.93 5.86
C LEU A 246 13.39 8.01 5.04
N THR A 247 12.88 8.29 3.85
CA THR A 247 13.35 9.33 2.95
C THR A 247 12.28 10.42 2.86
N ASP A 248 12.69 11.66 3.13
CA ASP A 248 11.82 12.83 3.06
C ASP A 248 11.72 13.43 1.64
N PRO A 249 10.78 14.35 1.38
CA PRO A 249 10.62 15.03 0.10
C PRO A 249 11.84 15.81 -0.41
N LYS A 250 12.83 16.08 0.45
CA LYS A 250 14.09 16.74 0.07
C LYS A 250 15.17 15.70 -0.29
N GLY A 251 14.82 14.42 -0.30
CA GLY A 251 15.73 13.30 -0.55
C GLY A 251 16.59 12.92 0.66
N LYS A 252 16.40 13.56 1.82
CA LYS A 252 17.17 13.22 3.03
C LYS A 252 16.68 11.89 3.56
N SER A 253 17.61 10.94 3.72
CA SER A 253 17.31 9.60 4.20
C SER A 253 17.91 9.34 5.57
N MET A 254 17.14 8.72 6.46
CA MET A 254 17.58 8.29 7.79
C MET A 254 17.24 6.81 8.00
N VAL A 255 18.17 6.07 8.59
CA VAL A 255 17.99 4.65 8.93
C VAL A 255 17.75 4.52 10.44
N PHE A 256 16.74 3.75 10.81
CA PHE A 256 16.33 3.49 12.18
C PHE A 256 16.44 2.00 12.48
N GLY A 257 16.69 1.66 13.75
CA GLY A 257 16.87 0.29 14.23
C GLY A 257 18.33 -0.15 14.37
N PRO A 258 18.55 -1.43 14.72
CA PRO A 258 17.57 -2.51 14.73
C PRO A 258 16.58 -2.45 15.92
N HIS A 259 15.31 -2.77 15.66
CA HIS A 259 14.22 -2.77 16.64
C HIS A 259 13.53 -4.15 16.70
N GLY A 260 12.94 -4.49 17.84
CA GLY A 260 12.17 -5.72 18.02
C GLY A 260 10.71 -5.57 17.58
N PHE A 261 10.12 -6.64 17.07
CA PHE A 261 8.68 -6.71 16.83
C PHE A 261 7.91 -6.87 18.15
N TYR A 262 6.69 -6.38 18.20
CA TYR A 262 5.73 -6.77 19.24
C TYR A 262 5.41 -8.26 19.13
N GLN A 263 5.04 -8.90 20.24
CA GLN A 263 4.83 -10.37 20.31
C GLN A 263 3.92 -10.94 19.20
N PRO A 264 2.81 -10.27 18.81
CA PRO A 264 1.97 -10.74 17.72
C PRO A 264 2.64 -10.73 16.33
N GLY A 265 3.81 -10.08 16.19
CA GLY A 265 4.61 -10.09 14.97
C GLY A 265 4.54 -8.81 14.14
N PHE A 266 4.08 -7.69 14.72
CA PHE A 266 4.02 -6.40 14.01
C PHE A 266 4.95 -5.35 14.62
N ALA A 267 5.18 -4.29 13.86
CA ALA A 267 5.87 -3.08 14.25
C ALA A 267 5.10 -1.86 13.75
N THR A 268 5.13 -0.78 14.51
CA THR A 268 4.56 0.52 14.15
C THR A 268 5.63 1.60 14.22
N MET A 269 5.53 2.58 13.33
CA MET A 269 6.42 3.74 13.33
C MET A 269 5.57 4.98 13.14
N PHE A 270 5.59 5.88 14.11
CA PHE A 270 5.01 7.21 13.94
C PHE A 270 5.84 7.99 12.93
N ILE A 271 5.19 8.59 11.93
CA ILE A 271 5.86 9.42 10.92
C ILE A 271 5.34 10.84 11.08
N ASN A 272 6.23 11.73 11.48
CA ASN A 272 5.91 13.15 11.55
C ASN A 272 6.21 13.83 10.21
N THR A 273 5.21 13.86 9.34
CA THR A 273 5.33 14.51 8.04
C THR A 273 5.15 16.01 8.21
N TRP A 274 6.20 16.75 8.54
CA TRP A 274 6.15 18.23 8.65
C TRP A 274 6.24 18.95 7.29
N ILE A 275 6.49 18.20 6.21
CA ILE A 275 6.66 18.74 4.86
C ILE A 275 5.82 17.94 3.87
N ALA A 276 5.15 18.67 2.98
CA ALA A 276 4.48 18.10 1.82
C ALA A 276 5.50 17.61 0.79
N GLY A 277 5.06 16.68 -0.05
CA GLY A 277 5.82 16.07 -1.13
C GLY A 277 5.82 14.55 -1.07
N ASP A 278 6.71 13.95 -1.86
CA ASP A 278 6.85 12.51 -1.98
C ASP A 278 7.80 11.97 -0.91
N TRP A 279 7.32 11.02 -0.13
CA TRP A 279 8.04 10.32 0.93
C TRP A 279 8.23 8.86 0.54
N LYS A 280 9.26 8.23 1.11
CA LYS A 280 9.49 6.79 0.96
C LYS A 280 9.87 6.16 2.28
N ILE A 281 9.30 5.00 2.59
CA ILE A 281 9.77 4.13 3.66
C ILE A 281 10.20 2.78 3.10
N GLU A 282 11.39 2.32 3.46
CA GLU A 282 11.95 1.03 3.07
C GLU A 282 12.13 0.17 4.33
N PHE A 283 11.70 -1.08 4.28
CA PHE A 283 11.77 -2.05 5.38
C PHE A 283 12.83 -3.11 5.13
N MET A 284 13.59 -3.44 6.17
CA MET A 284 14.58 -4.51 6.16
C MET A 284 14.42 -5.39 7.39
N ILE A 285 14.66 -6.68 7.20
CA ILE A 285 14.84 -7.63 8.29
C ILE A 285 16.32 -7.79 8.57
N TRP A 286 16.69 -7.67 9.84
CA TRP A 286 18.05 -7.80 10.32
C TRP A 286 18.21 -9.11 11.09
N SER A 287 19.14 -9.95 10.65
CA SER A 287 19.48 -11.21 11.29
C SER A 287 20.40 -10.99 12.47
N ARG A 288 19.99 -11.41 13.67
CA ARG A 288 20.82 -11.28 14.88
C ARG A 288 22.12 -12.08 14.81
N SER A 289 22.09 -13.26 14.20
CA SER A 289 23.25 -14.17 14.18
C SER A 289 24.29 -13.79 13.14
N THR A 290 23.86 -13.24 12.00
CA THR A 290 24.75 -12.94 10.87
C THR A 290 24.98 -11.45 10.64
N GLY A 291 24.21 -10.59 11.30
CA GLY A 291 24.21 -9.15 11.05
C GLY A 291 23.68 -8.75 9.66
N GLN A 292 23.16 -9.71 8.88
CA GLN A 292 22.72 -9.49 7.52
C GLN A 292 21.38 -8.73 7.48
N GLU A 293 21.28 -7.78 6.55
CA GLU A 293 20.03 -7.09 6.20
C GLU A 293 19.41 -7.72 4.95
N SER A 294 18.13 -8.08 5.05
CA SER A 294 17.31 -8.53 3.93
C SER A 294 16.18 -7.52 3.68
N PRO A 295 16.17 -6.80 2.55
CA PRO A 295 15.05 -5.93 2.18
C PRO A 295 13.75 -6.73 2.07
N VAL A 296 12.66 -6.22 2.63
CA VAL A 296 11.35 -6.91 2.57
C VAL A 296 10.29 -6.13 1.80
N GLY A 297 10.39 -4.80 1.77
CA GLY A 297 9.46 -4.00 1.01
C GLY A 297 9.73 -2.51 1.11
N ALA A 298 9.10 -1.74 0.25
CA ALA A 298 9.12 -0.28 0.29
C ALA A 298 7.74 0.29 -0.02
N ILE A 299 7.45 1.45 0.54
CA ILE A 299 6.20 2.18 0.31
C ILE A 299 6.54 3.61 -0.01
N ASP A 300 6.16 4.04 -1.20
CA ASP A 300 6.13 5.44 -1.60
C ASP A 300 4.75 6.01 -1.25
N PHE A 301 4.75 7.18 -0.63
CA PHE A 301 3.55 7.88 -0.22
C PHE A 301 3.70 9.38 -0.35
N LYS A 302 2.58 10.08 -0.55
CA LYS A 302 2.55 11.50 -0.84
C LYS A 302 1.78 12.25 0.23
N ILE A 303 2.37 13.33 0.71
CA ILE A 303 1.69 14.32 1.54
C ILE A 303 1.42 15.54 0.66
N THR A 304 0.16 15.92 0.50
CA THR A 304 -0.22 17.18 -0.15
C THR A 304 -0.40 18.25 0.91
N ASP A 305 -0.39 19.51 0.49
CA ASP A 305 -0.83 20.61 1.36
C ASP A 305 -2.31 20.45 1.80
#